data_AF-A0AAU3NLW1-F1
#
_entry.id   AF-A0AAU3NLW1-F1
#
_cell.length_a   1.000
_cell.length_b   1.000
_cell.length_c   1.000
_cell.angle_alpha   90.00
_cell.angle_beta   90.00
_cell.angle_gamma   90.00
#
_symmetry.space_group_name_H-M   'P 1'
#
loop_
_entity.id
_entity.type
_entity.pdbx_description
1 polymer ?
#
loop_
_entity_poly.entity_id
_entity_poly.type
_entity_poly.pdbx_seq_one_letter_code
_entity_poly.pdbx_strand_id
1 'polypeptide(L)'
;MSRAADVPADARARRVMDRYMAECQDNGTRPSVLTLATKLGLSNTTFRRHFPDLANEISTIRSSPSSPAGNEDRPSPYDVLVARNAKLRRANLSLAESLRFAAAQIQRLAVDNSRLREALEASSNVTRIDRTGRPER
;
A
#
# COMPACT_ATOMS: atom_id res chain seq x y z
N MET A 1 3.50 41.77 -15.57
CA MET A 1 3.96 42.37 -16.84
C MET A 1 4.84 41.37 -17.56
N SER A 2 4.28 40.58 -18.48
CA SER A 2 5.07 39.64 -19.30
C SER A 2 5.62 40.37 -20.51
N ARG A 3 6.95 40.48 -20.60
CA ARG A 3 7.65 40.81 -21.85
C ARG A 3 7.06 39.93 -22.96
N ALA A 4 6.74 40.53 -24.10
CA ALA A 4 6.57 39.79 -25.34
C ALA A 4 7.85 38.98 -25.52
N ALA A 5 7.77 37.68 -25.24
CA ALA A 5 8.93 36.80 -25.30
C ALA A 5 9.30 36.71 -26.78
N ASP A 6 10.53 37.12 -27.09
CA ASP A 6 11.13 36.92 -28.39
C ASP A 6 11.16 35.41 -28.65
N VAL A 7 10.20 34.92 -29.43
CA VAL A 7 9.96 33.48 -29.60
C VAL A 7 11.21 32.93 -30.31
N PRO A 8 11.97 32.02 -29.66
CA PRO A 8 13.18 31.49 -30.26
C PRO A 8 12.85 30.77 -31.58
N ALA A 9 13.71 30.89 -32.59
CA ALA A 9 13.56 30.11 -33.82
C ALA A 9 13.50 28.60 -33.52
N ASP A 10 12.69 27.85 -34.27
CA ASP A 10 12.47 26.41 -34.09
C ASP A 10 13.77 25.59 -33.98
N ALA A 11 14.78 25.93 -34.79
CA ALA A 11 16.08 25.28 -34.75
C ALA A 11 16.83 25.47 -33.42
N ARG A 12 16.57 26.55 -32.68
CA ARG A 12 17.09 26.75 -31.33
C ARG A 12 16.29 25.94 -30.31
N ALA A 13 14.97 25.89 -30.44
CA ALA A 13 14.11 25.09 -29.56
C ALA A 13 14.45 23.59 -29.63
N ARG A 14 14.66 23.05 -30.84
CA ARG A 14 15.09 21.66 -31.05
C ARG A 14 16.45 21.34 -30.44
N ARG A 15 17.46 22.20 -30.65
CA ARG A 15 18.79 22.02 -30.03
C ARG A 15 18.75 22.00 -28.50
N VAL A 16 17.88 22.80 -27.89
CA VAL A 16 17.70 22.82 -26.42
C VAL A 16 16.96 21.57 -25.96
N MET A 17 15.98 21.10 -26.73
CA MET A 17 15.27 19.83 -26.51
C MET A 17 16.25 18.65 -26.55
N ASP A 18 17.09 18.52 -27.57
CA ASP A 18 18.05 17.43 -27.73
C ASP A 18 19.04 17.37 -26.55
N ARG A 19 19.59 18.52 -26.16
CA ARG A 19 20.47 18.62 -24.98
C ARG A 19 19.75 18.23 -23.70
N TYR A 20 18.51 18.69 -23.53
CA TYR A 20 17.71 18.36 -22.36
C TYR A 20 17.37 16.86 -22.30
N MET A 21 17.12 16.23 -23.44
CA MET A 21 16.91 14.78 -23.52
C MET A 21 18.16 14.00 -23.13
N ALA A 22 19.34 14.41 -23.59
CA ALA A 22 20.60 13.79 -23.18
C ALA A 22 20.84 13.93 -21.66
N GLU A 23 20.64 15.13 -21.09
CA GLU A 23 20.73 15.36 -19.64
C GLU A 23 19.74 14.47 -18.86
N CYS A 24 18.53 14.28 -19.37
CA CYS A 24 17.53 13.40 -18.76
C CYS A 24 17.94 11.92 -18.81
N GLN A 25 18.59 11.48 -19.89
CA GLN A 25 19.12 10.11 -20.01
C GLN A 25 20.27 9.87 -19.03
N ASP A 26 21.24 10.79 -18.97
CA ASP A 26 22.41 10.67 -18.08
C ASP A 26 22.02 10.67 -16.59
N ASN A 27 21.00 11.46 -16.21
CA ASN A 27 20.51 11.56 -14.83
C ASN A 27 19.37 10.59 -14.50
N GLY A 28 18.99 9.69 -15.42
CA GLY A 28 17.86 8.76 -15.24
C GLY A 28 16.51 9.45 -14.96
N THR A 29 16.38 10.74 -15.29
CA THR A 29 15.21 11.56 -14.94
C THR A 29 14.27 11.71 -16.13
N ARG A 30 12.97 11.59 -15.91
CA ARG A 30 11.98 11.74 -16.98
C ARG A 30 11.87 13.20 -17.47
N PRO A 31 11.80 13.43 -18.80
CA PRO A 31 11.71 14.78 -19.34
C PRO A 31 10.34 15.42 -19.06
N SER A 32 10.35 16.75 -18.86
CA SER A 32 9.16 17.54 -18.55
C SER A 32 9.03 18.75 -19.49
N VAL A 33 7.82 18.93 -20.01
CA VAL A 33 7.45 20.08 -20.86
C VAL A 33 7.67 21.41 -20.14
N LEU A 34 7.40 21.45 -18.83
CA LEU A 34 7.58 22.65 -18.02
C LEU A 34 9.06 23.03 -17.90
N THR A 35 9.93 22.04 -17.69
CA THR A 35 11.38 22.25 -17.55
C THR A 35 12.00 22.67 -18.88
N LEU A 36 11.50 22.17 -20.01
CA LEU A 36 11.94 22.65 -21.32
C LEU A 36 11.51 24.11 -21.55
N ALA A 37 10.28 24.47 -21.18
CA ALA A 37 9.79 25.84 -21.29
C ALA A 37 10.64 26.82 -20.46
N THR A 38 11.02 26.45 -19.24
CA THR A 38 11.89 27.28 -18.39
C THR A 38 13.30 27.42 -18.96
N LYS A 39 13.89 26.35 -19.53
CA LYS A 39 15.19 26.42 -20.24
C LYS A 39 15.17 27.34 -21.47
N LEU A 40 14.00 27.52 -22.09
CA LEU A 40 13.79 28.46 -23.19
C LEU A 40 13.37 29.86 -22.74
N GLY A 41 13.21 30.10 -21.43
CA GLY A 41 12.76 31.38 -20.89
C GLY A 41 11.29 31.70 -21.19
N LEU A 42 10.49 30.68 -21.51
CA LEU A 42 9.08 30.83 -21.88
C LEU A 42 8.15 30.36 -20.76
N SER A 43 6.96 30.93 -20.70
CA SER A 43 5.89 30.34 -19.91
C SER A 43 5.44 29.02 -20.55
N ASN A 44 4.94 28.07 -19.75
CA ASN A 44 4.44 26.79 -20.26
C ASN A 44 3.30 26.97 -21.29
N THR A 45 2.42 27.96 -21.09
CA THR A 45 1.34 28.25 -22.03
C THR A 45 1.86 28.82 -23.35
N THR A 46 2.87 29.70 -23.30
CA THR A 46 3.55 30.23 -24.50
C THR A 46 4.27 29.11 -25.24
N PHE A 47 5.02 28.26 -24.53
CA PHE A 47 5.74 27.14 -25.11
C PHE A 47 4.80 26.16 -25.84
N ARG A 48 3.70 25.75 -25.21
CA ARG A 48 2.72 24.84 -25.82
C ARG A 48 2.02 25.42 -27.05
N ARG A 49 1.86 26.75 -27.12
CA ARG A 49 1.23 27.43 -28.27
C ARG A 49 2.17 27.55 -29.46
N HIS A 50 3.47 27.81 -29.22
CA HIS A 50 4.45 28.00 -30.30
C HIS A 50 5.16 26.72 -30.71
N PHE A 51 5.27 25.73 -29.82
CA PHE A 51 5.94 24.45 -30.07
C PHE A 51 5.05 23.26 -29.67
N PRO A 52 3.85 23.11 -30.25
CA PRO A 52 2.94 22.00 -29.92
C PRO A 52 3.59 20.64 -30.23
N ASP A 53 4.37 20.54 -31.30
CA ASP A 53 5.04 19.30 -31.72
C ASP A 53 6.05 18.82 -30.67
N LEU A 54 6.89 19.72 -30.15
CA LEU A 54 7.87 19.40 -29.10
C LEU A 54 7.17 19.04 -27.78
N ALA A 55 6.07 19.71 -27.44
CA ALA A 55 5.28 19.38 -26.26
C ALA A 55 4.63 17.99 -26.37
N ASN A 56 4.17 17.62 -27.57
CA ASN A 56 3.62 16.31 -27.86
C ASN A 56 4.69 15.23 -27.78
N GLU A 57 5.88 15.47 -28.34
CA GLU A 57 7.01 14.54 -28.30
C GLU A 57 7.47 14.22 -26.86
N ILE A 58 7.57 15.22 -25.99
CA ILE A 58 7.86 14.96 -24.56
C ILE A 58 6.74 14.15 -23.91
N SER A 59 5.48 14.44 -24.28
CA SER A 59 4.32 13.77 -23.70
C SER A 59 4.22 12.32 -24.16
N THR A 60 4.56 12.01 -25.41
CA THR A 60 4.61 10.63 -25.92
C THR A 60 5.76 9.85 -25.31
N ILE A 61 6.94 10.45 -25.13
CA ILE A 61 8.08 9.82 -24.43
C ILE A 61 7.71 9.48 -22.98
N ARG A 62 6.99 10.38 -22.29
CA ARG A 62 6.53 10.15 -20.92
C ARG A 62 5.45 9.06 -20.81
N SER A 63 4.58 8.95 -21.81
CA SER A 63 3.49 7.96 -21.86
C SER A 63 3.92 6.60 -22.41
N SER A 64 5.02 6.54 -23.16
CA SER A 64 5.54 5.28 -23.69
C SER A 64 6.13 4.43 -22.55
N PRO A 65 5.73 3.16 -22.41
CA PRO A 65 6.28 2.26 -21.41
C PRO A 65 7.68 1.80 -21.83
N SER A 66 8.64 2.71 -21.88
CA SER A 66 10.05 2.32 -21.93
C SER A 66 10.46 1.84 -20.54
N SER A 67 10.92 0.58 -20.48
CA SER A 67 11.34 -0.12 -19.27
C SER A 67 12.27 0.75 -18.43
N PRO A 68 12.00 0.99 -17.15
CA PRO A 68 12.82 1.89 -16.35
C PRO A 68 13.99 1.11 -15.77
N ALA A 69 15.20 1.41 -16.25
CA ALA A 69 16.45 1.20 -15.51
C ALA A 69 16.55 2.17 -14.30
N GLY A 70 15.46 2.30 -13.53
CA GLY A 70 15.33 3.27 -12.44
C GLY A 70 14.18 2.98 -11.47
N ASN A 71 13.65 1.74 -11.46
CA ASN A 71 12.68 1.28 -10.46
C ASN A 71 13.35 0.33 -9.45
N GLU A 72 14.45 0.74 -8.81
CA GLU A 72 15.02 -0.07 -7.71
C GLU A 72 14.23 0.07 -6.40
N ASP A 73 13.33 1.06 -6.30
CA ASP A 73 12.57 1.34 -5.06
C ASP A 73 11.15 0.78 -5.03
N ARG A 74 10.68 0.14 -6.11
CA ARG A 74 9.32 -0.43 -6.10
C ARG A 74 9.41 -1.91 -5.73
N PRO A 75 8.85 -2.32 -4.57
CA PRO A 75 8.92 -3.71 -4.14
C PRO A 75 8.33 -4.62 -5.22
N SER A 76 9.04 -5.70 -5.53
CA SER A 76 8.60 -6.69 -6.49
C SER A 76 7.24 -7.25 -6.05
N PRO A 77 6.37 -7.68 -6.99
CA PRO A 77 5.16 -8.43 -6.63
C PRO A 77 5.43 -9.58 -5.67
N TYR A 78 6.61 -10.21 -5.76
CA TYR A 78 7.06 -11.23 -4.84
C TYR A 78 7.31 -10.69 -3.42
N ASP A 79 7.98 -9.55 -3.28
CA ASP A 79 8.26 -8.91 -1.98
C ASP A 79 6.96 -8.48 -1.28
N VAL A 80 5.99 -7.97 -2.04
CA VAL A 80 4.65 -7.65 -1.54
C VAL A 80 3.96 -8.91 -1.02
N LEU A 81 4.07 -10.02 -1.75
CA LEU A 81 3.47 -11.30 -1.35
C LEU A 81 4.13 -11.84 -0.08
N VAL A 82 5.47 -11.79 0.02
CA VAL A 82 6.24 -12.20 1.21
C VAL A 82 5.85 -11.36 2.42
N ALA A 83 5.80 -10.04 2.28
CA ALA A 83 5.39 -9.13 3.36
C ALA A 83 3.95 -9.42 3.83
N ARG A 84 3.04 -9.67 2.88
CA ARG A 84 1.65 -10.05 3.19
C ARG A 84 1.58 -11.40 3.91
N ASN A 85 2.33 -12.39 3.47
CA ASN A 85 2.36 -13.71 4.10
C ASN A 85 2.93 -13.65 5.53
N ALA A 86 4.00 -12.87 5.73
CA ALA A 86 4.56 -12.61 7.06
C ALA A 86 3.55 -11.94 7.99
N LYS A 87 2.79 -10.96 7.48
CA LYS A 87 1.70 -10.33 8.24
C LYS A 87 0.62 -11.33 8.64
N LEU A 88 0.19 -12.18 7.70
CA LEU A 88 -0.82 -13.22 7.97
C LEU A 88 -0.34 -14.25 9.01
N ARG A 89 0.92 -14.67 8.94
CA ARG A 89 1.50 -15.60 9.93
C ARG A 89 1.52 -15.00 11.35
N ARG A 90 1.89 -13.73 11.48
CA ARG A 90 1.85 -13.02 12.77
C ARG A 90 0.43 -12.90 13.32
N ALA A 91 -0.53 -12.56 12.46
CA ALA A 91 -1.93 -12.46 12.86
C ALA A 91 -2.50 -13.82 13.29
N ASN A 92 -2.20 -14.90 12.55
CA ASN A 92 -2.62 -16.25 12.90
C ASN A 92 -2.01 -16.72 14.24
N LEU A 93 -0.74 -16.40 14.51
CA LEU A 93 -0.10 -16.73 15.77
C LEU A 93 -0.80 -16.03 16.94
N SER A 94 -1.01 -14.71 16.83
CA SER A 94 -1.70 -13.92 17.86
C SER A 94 -3.14 -14.40 18.10
N LEU A 95 -3.87 -14.77 17.05
CA LEU A 95 -5.21 -15.35 17.17
C LEU A 95 -5.16 -16.70 17.88
N ALA A 96 -4.21 -17.57 17.52
CA ALA A 96 -4.07 -18.88 18.17
C ALA A 96 -3.74 -18.76 19.67
N GLU A 97 -2.89 -17.82 20.05
CA GLU A 97 -2.60 -17.52 21.46
C GLU A 97 -3.84 -17.01 22.20
N SER A 98 -4.59 -16.10 21.59
CA SER A 98 -5.84 -15.57 22.16
C SER A 98 -6.87 -16.67 22.38
N LEU A 99 -7.01 -17.59 21.42
CA LEU A 99 -7.91 -18.74 21.52
C LEU A 99 -7.49 -19.71 22.63
N ARG A 100 -6.19 -20.00 22.77
CA ARG A 100 -5.68 -20.83 23.87
C ARG A 100 -5.97 -20.19 25.22
N PHE A 101 -5.74 -18.89 25.34
CA PHE A 101 -6.03 -18.16 26.58
C PHE A 101 -7.52 -18.17 26.91
N ALA A 102 -8.38 -17.90 25.93
CA ALA A 102 -9.83 -17.95 26.11
C ALA A 102 -10.31 -19.36 26.53
N ALA A 103 -9.78 -20.41 25.92
CA ALA A 103 -10.09 -21.79 26.28
C ALA A 103 -9.70 -22.10 27.74
N ALA A 104 -8.52 -21.68 28.17
CA ALA A 104 -8.07 -21.86 29.56
C ALA A 104 -8.98 -21.11 30.56
N GLN A 105 -9.43 -19.90 30.21
CA GLN A 105 -10.36 -19.14 31.06
C GLN A 105 -11.73 -19.81 31.16
N ILE A 106 -12.26 -20.34 30.06
CA ILE A 106 -13.53 -21.09 30.06
C ILE A 106 -13.41 -22.33 30.95
N GLN A 107 -12.31 -23.08 30.85
CA GLN A 107 -12.08 -24.26 31.69
C GLN A 107 -12.01 -23.90 33.18
N ARG A 108 -11.29 -22.82 33.52
CA ARG A 108 -11.24 -22.33 34.90
C ARG A 108 -12.62 -21.93 35.41
N LEU A 109 -13.35 -21.13 34.65
CA LEU A 109 -14.70 -20.70 35.01
C LEU A 109 -15.66 -21.90 35.17
N ALA A 110 -15.51 -22.94 34.35
CA ALA A 110 -16.31 -24.15 34.48
C ALA A 110 -16.06 -24.87 35.81
N VAL A 111 -14.80 -24.99 36.24
CA VAL A 111 -14.43 -25.57 37.54
C VAL A 111 -14.93 -24.70 38.70
N ASP A 112 -14.77 -23.39 38.60
CA ASP A 112 -15.25 -22.48 39.64
C ASP A 112 -16.78 -22.53 39.74
N ASN A 113 -17.48 -22.62 38.60
CA ASN A 113 -18.92 -22.74 38.57
C ASN A 113 -19.43 -24.07 39.16
N SER A 114 -18.75 -25.20 38.90
CA SER A 114 -19.13 -26.48 39.50
C SER A 114 -18.98 -26.46 41.02
N ARG A 115 -17.87 -25.90 41.52
CA ARG A 115 -17.63 -25.75 42.97
C ARG A 115 -18.65 -24.84 43.65
N LEU A 116 -19.00 -23.73 43.00
CA LEU A 116 -20.04 -22.83 43.52
C LEU A 116 -21.41 -23.50 43.57
N ARG A 117 -21.74 -24.34 42.59
CA ARG A 117 -22.98 -25.14 42.62
C ARG A 117 -22.98 -26.14 43.78
N GLU A 118 -21.89 -26.88 43.98
CA GLU A 118 -21.75 -27.81 45.11
C GLU A 118 -21.87 -27.10 46.47
N ALA A 119 -21.21 -25.95 46.62
CA ALA A 119 -21.28 -25.15 47.84
C ALA A 119 -22.70 -24.61 48.10
N LEU A 120 -23.41 -24.20 47.03
CA LEU A 120 -24.79 -23.75 47.12
C LEU A 120 -25.73 -24.90 47.53
N GLU A 121 -25.60 -26.07 46.92
CA GLU A 121 -26.37 -27.27 47.27
C GLU A 121 -26.14 -27.66 48.75
N ALA A 122 -24.88 -27.68 49.20
CA ALA A 122 -24.53 -27.95 50.59
C ALA A 122 -25.14 -26.92 51.57
N SER A 123 -25.11 -25.62 51.21
CA SER A 123 -25.67 -24.56 52.05
C SER A 123 -27.21 -24.53 52.08
N SER A 124 -27.86 -25.04 51.04
CA SER A 124 -29.32 -24.99 50.87
C SER A 124 -30.05 -26.22 51.41
N ASN A 125 -29.34 -27.23 51.94
CA ASN A 125 -29.89 -28.53 52.35
C ASN A 125 -30.70 -29.23 51.23
N VAL A 126 -30.50 -28.85 49.96
CA VAL A 126 -31.17 -29.45 48.82
C VAL A 126 -30.35 -30.64 48.34
N THR A 127 -30.80 -31.85 48.66
CA THR A 127 -30.18 -33.09 48.15
C THR A 127 -30.66 -33.37 46.73
N ARG A 128 -29.73 -33.51 45.78
CA ARG A 128 -30.02 -33.79 44.38
C ARG A 128 -30.62 -35.20 44.23
N ILE A 129 -31.85 -35.28 43.70
CA ILE A 129 -32.50 -36.57 43.40
C ILE A 129 -32.00 -37.02 42.01
N ASP A 130 -31.00 -37.89 41.99
CA ASP A 130 -30.55 -38.51 40.74
C ASP A 130 -31.67 -39.37 40.15
N ARG A 131 -32.25 -38.90 39.04
CA ARG A 131 -33.37 -39.54 38.35
C ARG A 131 -32.91 -40.61 37.36
N THR A 132 -31.82 -41.32 37.68
CA THR A 132 -31.27 -42.42 36.87
C THR A 132 -31.28 -43.70 37.68
N GLY A 133 -32.46 -44.29 37.78
CA GLY A 133 -32.72 -45.58 38.41
C GLY A 133 -34.07 -46.11 37.95
N ARG A 134 -34.23 -46.32 36.64
CA ARG A 134 -35.30 -47.20 36.13
C ARG A 134 -34.70 -48.60 36.04
N PRO A 135 -35.10 -49.56 36.89
CA PRO A 135 -34.81 -50.95 36.60
C PRO A 135 -35.72 -51.36 35.44
N GLU A 136 -35.13 -51.61 34.27
CA GLU A 136 -35.84 -52.35 33.23
C GLU A 136 -36.03 -53.79 33.74
N ARG A 137 -37.29 -54.21 33.78
CA ARG A 137 -37.72 -55.59 34.00
C ARG A 137 -37.90 -56.25 32.65
#